data_AF-A0A2T3N053-F1
#
_entry.id   AF-A0A2T3N053-F1
#
_cell.length_a   1.000
_cell.length_b   1.000
_cell.length_c   1.000
_cell.angle_alpha   90.00
_cell.angle_beta   90.00
_cell.angle_gamma   90.00
#
_symmetry.space_group_name_H-M   'P 1'
#
loop_
_entity.id
_entity.type
_entity.pdbx_description
1 polymer ?
#
loop_
_entity_poly.entity_id
_entity_poly.type
_entity_poly.pdbx_seq_one_letter_code
_entity_poly.pdbx_strand_id
1 'polypeptide(L)'
;MKRLLTFLTLSLLAGCASNPTVPENNLTPVVTHTGGQSLGDSTSIYWFTSQQNRPVSLADRVMAGDYGDYRTDYRWRDGKLREIKREGRQLDEQQIKPFSLHVRYDTLGNAVFQRYTLGDELIPLSGDQLQQLVQEAKHGTDVVKQQRKDDLSLVQGFWKQGQFYRCGDERQLKVNFKPELPEYLEQQLQDLQLDGYMAVIGQVRRGTLTANTLLMLTDNQPACLSAPVLLTN
;
A
#
# COMPACT_ATOMS: atom_id res chain seq x y z
N MET A 1 -32.89 -18.10 -76.43
CA MET A 1 -33.81 -17.57 -75.40
C MET A 1 -33.21 -17.80 -74.03
N LYS A 2 -33.51 -16.86 -73.11
CA LYS A 2 -33.35 -16.90 -71.64
C LYS A 2 -31.99 -16.51 -71.04
N ARG A 3 -32.00 -15.23 -70.64
CA ARG A 3 -31.24 -14.51 -69.61
C ARG A 3 -31.35 -15.18 -68.22
N LEU A 4 -30.61 -14.58 -67.28
CA LEU A 4 -30.63 -14.66 -65.79
C LEU A 4 -29.45 -15.48 -65.23
N LEU A 5 -28.72 -15.08 -64.19
CA LEU A 5 -28.79 -13.91 -63.30
C LEU A 5 -27.40 -13.77 -62.64
N THR A 6 -26.80 -12.58 -62.68
CA THR A 6 -25.55 -12.29 -61.95
C THR A 6 -25.89 -12.10 -60.47
N PHE A 7 -25.56 -13.08 -59.62
CA PHE A 7 -25.66 -12.92 -58.17
C PHE A 7 -24.43 -12.16 -57.66
N LEU A 8 -24.62 -10.87 -57.37
CA LEU A 8 -23.67 -10.04 -56.65
C LEU A 8 -23.81 -10.37 -55.16
N THR A 9 -22.96 -11.26 -54.64
CA THR A 9 -22.89 -11.52 -53.19
C THR A 9 -22.15 -10.37 -52.52
N LEU A 10 -22.91 -9.52 -51.85
CA LEU A 10 -22.44 -8.45 -50.98
C LEU A 10 -21.92 -9.09 -49.68
N SER A 11 -20.60 -9.24 -49.56
CA SER A 11 -19.96 -9.72 -48.33
C SER A 11 -20.12 -8.67 -47.23
N LEU A 12 -21.00 -8.92 -46.26
CA LEU A 12 -21.05 -8.14 -45.03
C LEU A 12 -19.74 -8.35 -44.27
N LEU A 13 -18.94 -7.29 -44.13
CA LEU A 13 -17.88 -7.23 -43.13
C LEU A 13 -18.50 -7.24 -41.74
N ALA A 14 -18.62 -8.42 -41.15
CA ALA A 14 -18.78 -8.55 -39.71
C ALA A 14 -17.48 -8.06 -39.05
N GLY A 15 -17.49 -6.82 -38.58
CA GLY A 15 -16.46 -6.29 -37.70
C GLY A 15 -16.51 -7.04 -36.38
N CYS A 16 -15.67 -8.06 -36.23
CA CYS A 16 -15.39 -8.64 -34.93
C CYS A 16 -14.80 -7.53 -34.04
N ALA A 17 -15.55 -7.14 -33.01
CA ALA A 17 -15.03 -6.35 -31.91
C ALA A 17 -13.86 -7.13 -31.30
N SER A 18 -12.64 -6.74 -31.64
CA SER A 18 -11.45 -7.20 -30.96
C SER A 18 -11.46 -6.60 -29.56
N ASN A 19 -11.95 -7.37 -28.58
CA ASN A 19 -11.53 -7.18 -27.21
C ASN A 19 -9.99 -7.21 -27.22
N PRO A 20 -9.29 -6.16 -26.78
CA PRO A 20 -7.84 -6.22 -26.67
C PRO A 20 -7.53 -7.13 -25.49
N THR A 21 -7.46 -8.44 -25.74
CA THR A 21 -6.63 -9.35 -24.96
C THR A 21 -5.19 -8.93 -25.21
N VAL A 22 -4.75 -7.92 -24.46
CA VAL A 22 -3.34 -7.59 -24.31
C VAL A 22 -2.66 -8.90 -23.91
N PRO A 23 -1.72 -9.44 -24.71
CA PRO A 23 -1.02 -10.66 -24.36
C PRO A 23 -0.35 -10.47 -22.99
N GLU A 24 -0.54 -11.43 -22.08
CA GLU A 24 0.24 -11.51 -20.84
C GLU A 24 1.70 -11.71 -21.22
N ASN A 25 2.41 -10.59 -21.40
CA ASN A 25 3.82 -10.61 -21.71
C ASN A 25 4.59 -10.78 -20.38
N ASN A 26 4.96 -12.03 -20.08
CA ASN A 26 5.74 -12.44 -18.90
C ASN A 26 7.10 -11.74 -18.76
N LEU A 27 7.50 -10.92 -19.74
CA LEU A 27 8.73 -10.13 -19.75
C LEU A 27 8.63 -8.79 -19.00
N THR A 28 7.44 -8.39 -18.56
CA THR A 28 7.28 -7.11 -17.86
C THR A 28 7.56 -7.26 -16.37
N PRO A 29 8.52 -6.47 -15.82
CA PRO A 29 8.96 -6.65 -14.46
C PRO A 29 7.85 -6.28 -13.48
N VAL A 30 7.74 -7.08 -12.43
CA VAL A 30 6.96 -6.75 -11.25
C VAL A 30 7.78 -5.76 -10.43
N VAL A 31 7.21 -4.60 -10.12
CA VAL A 31 7.89 -3.53 -9.39
C VAL A 31 7.12 -3.18 -8.13
N THR A 32 7.85 -2.99 -7.03
CA THR A 32 7.30 -2.54 -5.75
C THR A 32 7.74 -1.12 -5.47
N HIS A 33 6.77 -0.28 -5.11
CA HIS A 33 6.96 1.09 -4.67
C HIS A 33 6.48 1.23 -3.23
N THR A 34 7.13 2.09 -2.46
CA THR A 34 6.80 2.32 -1.06
C THR A 34 6.34 3.74 -0.83
N GLY A 35 5.45 3.92 0.14
CA GLY A 35 4.92 5.21 0.50
C GLY A 35 4.29 5.19 1.89
N GLY A 36 3.56 6.23 2.23
CA GLY A 36 3.00 6.38 3.56
C GLY A 36 2.44 7.76 3.83
N GLN A 37 1.67 7.91 4.88
CA GLN A 37 1.03 9.18 5.25
C GLN A 37 0.75 9.18 6.75
N SER A 38 0.58 10.36 7.31
CA SER A 38 0.01 10.54 8.65
C SER A 38 -1.25 11.39 8.54
N LEU A 39 -2.34 10.95 9.17
CA LEU A 39 -3.63 11.63 9.22
C LEU A 39 -4.14 11.60 10.66
N GLY A 40 -4.14 12.75 11.33
CA GLY A 40 -4.35 12.83 12.77
C GLY A 40 -3.29 11.99 13.49
N ASP A 41 -3.74 11.12 14.39
CA ASP A 41 -2.87 10.24 15.19
C ASP A 41 -2.54 8.91 14.48
N SER A 42 -2.97 8.75 13.23
CA SER A 42 -2.75 7.53 12.45
C SER A 42 -1.64 7.71 11.42
N THR A 43 -0.63 6.85 11.49
CA THR A 43 0.39 6.70 10.44
C THR A 43 0.13 5.43 9.66
N SER A 44 0.14 5.51 8.33
CA SER A 44 0.05 4.36 7.43
C SER A 44 1.29 4.26 6.57
N ILE A 45 1.81 3.06 6.38
CA ILE A 45 2.97 2.77 5.53
C ILE A 45 2.56 1.70 4.53
N TYR A 46 2.91 1.91 3.26
CA TYR A 46 2.43 1.13 2.13
C TYR A 46 3.57 0.51 1.32
N TRP A 47 3.37 -0.72 0.87
CA TRP A 47 4.18 -1.42 -0.13
C TRP A 47 3.27 -1.84 -1.28
N PHE A 48 3.32 -1.09 -2.38
CA PHE A 48 2.46 -1.30 -3.54
C PHE A 48 3.24 -1.98 -4.66
N THR A 49 2.77 -3.16 -5.08
CA THR A 49 3.38 -3.93 -6.17
C THR A 49 2.50 -3.88 -7.42
N SER A 50 3.12 -3.60 -8.56
CA SER A 50 2.43 -3.50 -9.85
C SER A 50 3.20 -4.17 -10.97
N GLN A 51 2.47 -4.59 -12.00
CA GLN A 51 3.01 -5.13 -13.25
C GLN A 51 2.28 -4.43 -14.41
N GLN A 52 3.03 -3.86 -15.36
CA GLN A 52 2.44 -3.06 -16.46
C GLN A 52 1.46 -1.96 -15.99
N ASN A 53 1.78 -1.28 -14.88
CA ASN A 53 0.90 -0.30 -14.22
C ASN A 53 -0.44 -0.86 -13.68
N ARG A 54 -0.65 -2.18 -13.69
CA ARG A 54 -1.80 -2.83 -13.04
C ARG A 54 -1.42 -3.24 -11.62
N PRO A 55 -2.33 -3.05 -10.64
CA PRO A 55 -2.08 -3.49 -9.27
C PRO A 55 -1.97 -5.01 -9.22
N VAL A 56 -0.98 -5.51 -8.48
CA VAL A 56 -0.77 -6.94 -8.20
C VAL A 56 -1.02 -7.19 -6.71
N SER A 57 -0.38 -6.41 -5.85
CA SER A 57 -0.61 -6.44 -4.41
C SER A 57 -0.41 -5.08 -3.79
N LEU A 58 -0.98 -4.91 -2.61
CA LEU A 58 -0.69 -3.83 -1.68
C LEU A 58 -0.46 -4.50 -0.34
N ALA A 59 0.43 -3.97 0.46
CA ALA A 59 0.57 -4.32 1.85
C ALA A 59 0.64 -3.03 2.66
N ASP A 60 0.04 -3.00 3.85
CA ASP A 60 0.09 -1.84 4.73
C ASP A 60 0.38 -2.18 6.19
N ARG A 61 0.97 -1.22 6.89
CA ARG A 61 1.00 -1.17 8.35
C ARG A 61 0.39 0.15 8.79
N VAL A 62 -0.53 0.08 9.73
CA VAL A 62 -1.21 1.24 10.29
C VAL A 62 -0.98 1.26 11.79
N MET A 63 -0.54 2.40 12.30
CA MET A 63 -0.35 2.66 13.73
C MET A 63 -1.24 3.86 14.07
N ALA A 64 -2.24 3.65 14.91
CA ALA A 64 -3.27 4.64 15.22
C ALA A 64 -3.25 5.02 16.71
N GLY A 65 -2.06 5.17 17.29
CA GLY A 65 -1.88 5.53 18.70
C GLY A 65 -2.69 4.61 19.64
N ASP A 66 -3.54 5.23 20.46
CA ASP A 66 -4.37 4.54 21.44
C ASP A 66 -5.51 3.72 20.82
N TYR A 67 -5.79 3.88 19.53
CA TYR A 67 -6.83 3.11 18.81
C TYR A 67 -6.33 1.75 18.34
N GLY A 68 -5.02 1.48 18.42
CA GLY A 68 -4.40 0.22 18.06
C GLY A 68 -3.54 0.29 16.80
N ASP A 69 -3.21 -0.89 16.27
CA ASP A 69 -2.30 -1.06 15.15
C ASP A 69 -2.67 -2.32 14.37
N TYR A 70 -2.45 -2.31 13.06
CA TYR A 70 -2.69 -3.48 12.24
C TYR A 70 -1.79 -3.54 11.02
N ARG A 71 -1.76 -4.73 10.42
CA ARG A 71 -1.13 -4.99 9.14
C ARG A 71 -2.14 -5.60 8.19
N THR A 72 -2.07 -5.21 6.92
CA THR A 72 -2.96 -5.70 5.87
C THR A 72 -2.17 -6.17 4.66
N ASP A 73 -2.69 -7.20 4.00
CA ASP A 73 -2.21 -7.70 2.72
C ASP A 73 -3.40 -7.81 1.76
N TYR A 74 -3.26 -7.24 0.57
CA TYR A 74 -4.29 -7.13 -0.44
C TYR A 74 -3.78 -7.74 -1.75
N ARG A 75 -4.66 -8.46 -2.46
CA ARG A 75 -4.30 -9.12 -3.71
C ARG A 75 -5.27 -8.77 -4.83
N TRP A 76 -4.73 -8.37 -5.97
CA TRP A 76 -5.47 -8.17 -7.21
C TRP A 76 -5.26 -9.35 -8.15
N ARG A 77 -6.29 -9.66 -8.93
CA ARG A 77 -6.19 -10.48 -10.15
C ARG A 77 -7.07 -9.87 -11.22
N ASP A 78 -6.53 -9.76 -12.43
CA ASP A 78 -7.19 -9.12 -13.58
C ASP A 78 -7.64 -7.68 -13.30
N GLY A 79 -6.83 -6.94 -12.54
CA GLY A 79 -7.12 -5.56 -12.16
C GLY A 79 -8.24 -5.38 -11.13
N LYS A 80 -8.79 -6.46 -10.58
CA LYS A 80 -9.82 -6.42 -9.52
C LYS A 80 -9.26 -6.92 -8.20
N LEU A 81 -9.64 -6.27 -7.10
CA LEU A 81 -9.30 -6.71 -5.75
C LEU A 81 -10.01 -8.04 -5.48
N ARG A 82 -9.26 -9.06 -5.06
CA ARG A 82 -9.76 -10.43 -4.86
C ARG A 82 -9.72 -10.87 -3.42
N GLU A 83 -8.80 -10.33 -2.65
CA GLU A 83 -8.54 -10.85 -1.33
C GLU A 83 -7.92 -9.78 -0.45
N ILE A 84 -8.36 -9.74 0.80
CA ILE A 84 -7.84 -8.87 1.84
C ILE A 84 -7.68 -9.74 3.07
N LYS A 85 -6.50 -9.70 3.68
CA LYS A 85 -6.29 -10.26 5.01
C LYS A 85 -5.64 -9.21 5.90
N ARG A 86 -6.21 -9.00 7.07
CA ARG A 86 -5.79 -8.00 8.05
C ARG A 86 -5.74 -8.65 9.42
N GLU A 87 -4.76 -8.28 10.21
CA GLU A 87 -4.67 -8.69 11.61
C GLU A 87 -3.98 -7.60 12.42
N GLY A 88 -4.33 -7.52 13.70
CA GLY A 88 -3.79 -6.50 14.57
C GLY A 88 -4.58 -6.37 15.85
N ARG A 89 -4.58 -5.16 16.39
CA ARG A 89 -5.28 -4.76 17.59
C ARG A 89 -6.10 -3.51 17.29
N GLN A 90 -7.30 -3.45 17.82
CA GLN A 90 -8.13 -2.26 17.71
C GLN A 90 -8.84 -1.96 19.03
N LEU A 91 -9.13 -0.69 19.26
CA LEU A 91 -9.94 -0.26 20.38
C LEU A 91 -11.39 -0.67 20.15
N ASP A 92 -11.93 -1.43 21.09
CA ASP A 92 -13.33 -1.81 21.15
C ASP A 92 -13.89 -1.34 22.50
N GLU A 93 -14.80 -0.37 22.44
CA GLU A 93 -15.32 0.39 23.58
C GLU A 93 -14.20 1.04 24.41
N GLN A 94 -13.68 0.34 25.41
CA GLN A 94 -12.65 0.82 26.33
C GLN A 94 -11.40 -0.08 26.37
N GLN A 95 -11.38 -1.16 25.57
CA GLN A 95 -10.32 -2.15 25.62
C GLN A 95 -9.72 -2.39 24.24
N ILE A 96 -8.40 -2.45 24.19
CA ILE A 96 -7.69 -2.92 23.00
C ILE A 96 -7.85 -4.43 22.89
N LYS A 97 -8.49 -4.89 21.83
CA LYS A 97 -8.71 -6.32 21.53
C LYS A 97 -7.95 -6.73 20.27
N PRO A 98 -7.39 -7.95 20.23
CA PRO A 98 -6.86 -8.49 18.98
C PRO A 98 -7.99 -8.71 17.99
N PHE A 99 -7.73 -8.53 16.70
CA PHE A 99 -8.70 -8.80 15.65
C PHE A 99 -8.05 -9.44 14.43
N SER A 100 -8.85 -10.17 13.66
CA SER A 100 -8.44 -10.70 12.36
C SER A 100 -9.58 -10.55 11.36
N LEU A 101 -9.25 -10.26 10.10
CA LEU A 101 -10.21 -10.09 9.02
C LEU A 101 -9.68 -10.77 7.77
N HIS A 102 -10.52 -11.56 7.11
CA HIS A 102 -10.21 -12.16 5.82
C HIS A 102 -11.46 -12.10 4.94
N VAL A 103 -11.33 -11.42 3.80
CA VAL A 103 -12.41 -11.27 2.82
C VAL A 103 -11.91 -11.70 1.45
N ARG A 104 -12.72 -12.46 0.71
CA ARG A 104 -12.48 -12.79 -0.70
C ARG A 104 -13.64 -12.30 -1.56
N TYR A 105 -13.30 -11.72 -2.71
CA TYR A 105 -14.24 -11.16 -3.66
C TYR A 105 -14.27 -11.96 -4.97
N ASP A 106 -15.44 -12.06 -5.59
CA ASP A 106 -15.62 -12.65 -6.91
C ASP A 106 -15.15 -11.70 -8.04
N THR A 107 -15.46 -12.05 -9.30
CA THR A 107 -15.12 -11.25 -10.49
C THR A 107 -15.98 -10.00 -10.65
N LEU A 108 -17.11 -9.91 -9.96
CA LEU A 108 -18.02 -8.76 -9.98
C LEU A 108 -17.73 -7.79 -8.82
N GLY A 109 -16.95 -8.22 -7.83
CA GLY A 109 -16.62 -7.46 -6.63
C GLY A 109 -17.50 -7.79 -5.43
N ASN A 110 -18.31 -8.85 -5.50
CA ASN A 110 -19.12 -9.30 -4.36
C ASN A 110 -18.27 -10.13 -3.40
N ALA A 111 -18.46 -9.95 -2.10
CA ALA A 111 -17.81 -10.78 -1.10
C ALA A 111 -18.40 -12.21 -1.15
N VAL A 112 -17.56 -13.20 -1.44
CA VAL A 112 -17.91 -14.63 -1.49
C VAL A 112 -17.40 -15.40 -0.28
N PHE A 113 -16.51 -14.79 0.49
CA PHE A 113 -16.05 -15.30 1.77
C PHE A 113 -15.73 -14.11 2.67
N GLN A 114 -16.13 -14.22 3.93
CA GLN A 114 -15.76 -13.28 4.97
C GLN A 114 -15.56 -14.02 6.30
N ARG A 115 -14.54 -13.61 7.04
CA ARG A 115 -14.33 -14.00 8.42
C ARG A 115 -13.70 -12.82 9.15
N TYR A 116 -14.40 -12.29 10.15
CA TYR A 116 -13.90 -11.21 10.97
C TYR A 116 -14.06 -11.60 12.44
N THR A 117 -12.96 -11.56 13.18
CA THR A 117 -12.95 -11.85 14.62
C THR A 117 -12.47 -10.63 15.39
N LEU A 118 -13.09 -10.37 16.53
CA LEU A 118 -12.71 -9.32 17.48
C LEU A 118 -12.66 -9.93 18.89
N GLY A 119 -11.48 -10.03 19.46
CA GLY A 119 -11.25 -10.95 20.58
C GLY A 119 -11.62 -12.38 20.17
N ASP A 120 -12.52 -12.99 20.94
CA ASP A 120 -13.03 -14.35 20.71
C ASP A 120 -14.35 -14.37 19.91
N GLU A 121 -14.87 -13.21 19.51
CA GLU A 121 -16.16 -13.10 18.84
C GLU A 121 -16.01 -13.14 17.32
N LEU A 122 -16.91 -13.86 16.65
CA LEU A 122 -17.03 -13.87 15.18
C LEU A 122 -18.15 -12.91 14.76
N ILE A 123 -17.79 -11.84 14.07
CA ILE A 123 -18.70 -10.73 13.74
C ILE A 123 -18.88 -10.66 12.22
N PRO A 124 -20.13 -10.59 11.70
CA PRO A 124 -20.36 -10.39 10.28
C PRO A 124 -19.98 -8.96 9.87
N LEU A 125 -19.35 -8.81 8.71
CA LEU A 125 -19.11 -7.50 8.12
C LEU A 125 -20.37 -7.01 7.40
N SER A 126 -20.70 -5.73 7.58
CA SER A 126 -21.77 -5.07 6.83
C SER A 126 -21.32 -4.75 5.40
N GLY A 127 -22.29 -4.45 4.52
CA GLY A 127 -21.99 -3.99 3.16
C GLY A 127 -21.10 -2.75 3.12
N ASP A 128 -21.35 -1.79 4.02
CA ASP A 128 -20.57 -0.56 4.13
C ASP A 128 -19.13 -0.84 4.58
N GLN A 129 -18.93 -1.75 5.54
CA GLN A 129 -17.60 -2.16 5.97
C GLN A 129 -16.83 -2.86 4.84
N LEU A 130 -17.49 -3.73 4.08
CA LEU A 130 -16.89 -4.37 2.91
C LEU A 130 -16.48 -3.34 1.85
N GLN A 131 -17.34 -2.36 1.57
CA GLN A 131 -17.04 -1.28 0.64
C GLN A 131 -15.88 -0.42 1.15
N GLN A 132 -15.84 -0.11 2.44
CA GLN A 132 -14.76 0.65 3.06
C GLN A 132 -13.40 -0.02 2.86
N LEU A 133 -13.30 -1.35 3.05
CA LEU A 133 -12.05 -2.08 2.80
C LEU A 133 -11.55 -1.95 1.36
N VAL A 134 -12.47 -1.94 0.39
CA VAL A 134 -12.14 -1.71 -1.03
C VAL A 134 -11.63 -0.28 -1.25
N GLN A 135 -12.23 0.71 -0.59
CA GLN A 135 -11.77 2.11 -0.68
C GLN A 135 -10.43 2.32 0.00
N GLU A 136 -10.17 1.69 1.15
CA GLU A 136 -8.87 1.71 1.84
C GLU A 136 -7.77 1.15 0.94
N ALA A 137 -8.03 0.01 0.29
CA ALA A 137 -7.11 -0.58 -0.69
C ALA A 137 -6.83 0.39 -1.83
N LYS A 138 -7.87 1.01 -2.41
CA LYS A 138 -7.72 2.01 -3.47
C LYS A 138 -6.90 3.22 -3.01
N HIS A 139 -7.23 3.78 -1.84
CA HIS A 139 -6.55 4.93 -1.24
C HIS A 139 -5.06 4.65 -1.06
N GLY A 140 -4.69 3.51 -0.48
CA GLY A 140 -3.28 3.13 -0.31
C GLY A 140 -2.53 3.06 -1.65
N THR A 141 -3.14 2.48 -2.70
CA THR A 141 -2.51 2.50 -4.03
C THR A 141 -2.38 3.90 -4.63
N ASP A 142 -3.36 4.77 -4.39
CA ASP A 142 -3.35 6.14 -4.92
C ASP A 142 -2.30 7.00 -4.23
N VAL A 143 -2.12 6.86 -2.91
CA VAL A 143 -1.05 7.51 -2.14
C VAL A 143 0.32 7.16 -2.71
N VAL A 144 0.61 5.86 -2.87
CA VAL A 144 1.93 5.43 -3.38
C VAL A 144 2.15 5.89 -4.81
N LYS A 145 1.13 5.82 -5.67
CA LYS A 145 1.22 6.30 -7.06
C LYS A 145 1.46 7.80 -7.11
N GLN A 146 0.81 8.58 -6.27
CA GLN A 146 1.00 10.03 -6.21
C GLN A 146 2.40 10.37 -5.73
N GLN A 147 2.85 9.79 -4.62
CA GLN A 147 4.21 10.00 -4.11
C GLN A 147 5.28 9.62 -5.13
N ARG A 148 5.09 8.50 -5.85
CA ARG A 148 6.00 8.12 -6.94
C ARG A 148 6.03 9.17 -8.07
N LYS A 149 4.88 9.74 -8.46
CA LYS A 149 4.84 10.82 -9.48
C LYS A 149 5.62 12.04 -9.02
N ASP A 150 5.61 12.30 -7.72
CA ASP A 150 6.32 13.41 -7.08
C ASP A 150 7.79 13.06 -6.74
N ASP A 151 8.28 11.89 -7.19
CA ASP A 151 9.64 11.40 -6.94
C ASP A 151 9.95 11.19 -5.45
N LEU A 152 8.91 10.85 -4.69
CA LEU A 152 8.92 10.57 -3.26
C LEU A 152 8.71 9.08 -2.99
N SER A 153 9.31 8.59 -1.91
CA SER A 153 9.15 7.22 -1.44
C SER A 153 9.36 7.14 0.08
N LEU A 154 9.01 5.99 0.67
CA LEU A 154 9.38 5.70 2.05
C LEU A 154 10.90 5.56 2.16
N VAL A 155 11.49 6.38 3.03
CA VAL A 155 12.89 6.24 3.47
C VAL A 155 12.87 6.03 4.98
N GLN A 156 13.48 4.94 5.42
CA GLN A 156 13.56 4.56 6.83
C GLN A 156 14.99 4.16 7.18
N GLY A 157 15.33 4.24 8.45
CA GLY A 157 16.69 4.01 8.91
C GLY A 157 16.89 4.29 10.38
N PHE A 158 18.14 4.13 10.81
CA PHE A 158 18.57 4.30 12.18
C PHE A 158 19.56 5.44 12.30
N TRP A 159 19.36 6.27 13.31
CA TRP A 159 20.34 7.21 13.80
C TRP A 159 21.37 6.49 14.66
N LYS A 160 22.64 6.76 14.42
CA LYS A 160 23.76 6.29 15.26
C LYS A 160 24.73 7.44 15.41
N GLN A 161 24.87 7.96 16.62
CA GLN A 161 25.82 9.04 16.95
C GLN A 161 25.67 10.27 16.03
N GLY A 162 24.44 10.72 15.80
CA GLY A 162 24.12 11.88 14.96
C GLY A 162 24.13 11.63 13.46
N GLN A 163 24.35 10.39 13.01
CA GLN A 163 24.36 10.02 11.59
C GLN A 163 23.20 9.10 11.26
N PHE A 164 22.48 9.37 10.17
CA PHE A 164 21.34 8.56 9.73
C PHE A 164 21.78 7.51 8.71
N TYR A 165 21.54 6.24 9.01
CA TYR A 165 21.86 5.09 8.18
C TYR A 165 20.58 4.47 7.62
N ARG A 166 20.47 4.48 6.29
CA ARG A 166 19.27 3.98 5.60
C ARG A 166 19.15 2.46 5.72
N CYS A 167 17.93 1.99 5.97
CA CYS A 167 17.58 0.57 5.89
C CYS A 167 17.83 -0.02 4.50
N GLY A 168 18.33 -1.27 4.47
CA GLY A 168 18.53 -2.05 3.25
C GLY A 168 19.95 -2.00 2.68
N ASP A 169 20.59 -0.83 2.67
CA ASP A 169 21.97 -0.66 2.17
C ASP A 169 22.94 0.01 3.15
N GLU A 170 22.47 0.35 4.34
CA GLU A 170 23.25 0.96 5.43
C GLU A 170 24.01 2.22 5.00
N ARG A 171 23.53 2.89 3.94
CA ARG A 171 24.19 4.10 3.45
C ARG A 171 23.88 5.25 4.40
N GLN A 172 24.94 5.95 4.82
CA GLN A 172 24.81 7.20 5.55
C GLN A 172 24.19 8.27 4.65
N LEU A 173 23.17 8.97 5.15
CA LEU A 173 22.50 10.06 4.46
C LEU A 173 22.51 11.33 5.32
N LYS A 174 22.77 12.48 4.68
CA LYS A 174 22.47 13.77 5.29
C LYS A 174 20.96 14.00 5.23
N VAL A 175 20.32 14.26 6.36
CA VAL A 175 18.88 14.49 6.44
C VAL A 175 18.59 15.99 6.46
N ASN A 176 17.70 16.45 5.58
CA ASN A 176 17.15 17.79 5.59
C ASN A 176 15.62 17.71 5.54
N PHE A 177 14.91 18.46 6.38
CA PHE A 177 13.45 18.53 6.35
C PHE A 177 12.98 19.70 5.48
N LYS A 178 11.97 19.46 4.63
CA LYS A 178 11.29 20.48 3.83
C LYS A 178 9.79 20.20 3.77
N PRO A 179 8.94 20.96 4.48
CA PRO A 179 9.26 22.13 5.30
C PRO A 179 10.11 21.78 6.53
N GLU A 180 10.68 22.80 7.18
CA GLU A 180 11.36 22.64 8.48
C GLU A 180 10.40 22.04 9.51
N LEU A 181 10.95 21.29 10.47
CA LEU A 181 10.14 20.66 11.50
C LEU A 181 9.68 21.73 12.51
N PRO A 182 8.50 21.58 13.09
CA PRO A 182 8.13 22.30 14.31
C PRO A 182 9.17 22.07 15.42
N GLU A 183 9.39 23.09 16.26
CA GLU A 183 10.43 23.08 17.32
C GLU A 183 10.36 21.84 18.24
N TYR A 184 9.15 21.40 18.60
CA TYR A 184 8.98 20.22 19.45
C TYR A 184 9.46 18.91 18.79
N LEU A 185 9.31 18.78 17.46
CA LEU A 185 9.84 17.62 16.71
C LEU A 185 11.34 17.72 16.50
N GLU A 186 11.89 18.94 16.40
CA GLU A 186 13.34 19.12 16.32
C GLU A 186 14.04 18.68 17.61
N GLN A 187 13.48 19.05 18.77
CA GLN A 187 13.99 18.59 20.07
C GLN A 187 13.93 17.07 20.18
N GLN A 188 12.78 16.47 19.86
CA GLN A 188 12.63 15.01 19.88
C GLN A 188 13.61 14.30 18.92
N LEU A 189 13.87 14.88 17.75
CA LEU A 189 14.84 14.35 16.81
C LEU A 189 16.27 14.42 17.36
N GLN A 190 16.64 15.52 18.02
CA GLN A 190 17.96 15.68 18.62
C GLN A 190 18.22 14.61 19.68
N ASP A 191 17.23 14.31 20.52
CA ASP A 191 17.34 13.24 21.54
C ASP A 191 17.54 11.87 20.89
N LEU A 192 16.80 11.60 19.81
CA LEU A 192 16.82 10.33 19.08
C LEU A 192 17.97 10.19 18.08
N GLN A 193 18.80 11.22 17.89
CA GLN A 193 19.97 11.13 17.03
C GLN A 193 21.08 10.23 17.59
N LEU A 194 21.03 9.90 18.88
CA LEU A 194 22.01 9.01 19.51
C LEU A 194 21.81 7.56 19.07
N ASP A 195 20.58 7.04 19.17
CA ASP A 195 20.22 5.64 18.86
C ASP A 195 18.71 5.47 18.55
N GLY A 196 18.17 6.30 17.67
CA GLY A 196 16.76 6.29 17.30
C GLY A 196 16.49 5.73 15.90
N TYR A 197 15.23 5.45 15.62
CA TYR A 197 14.70 5.09 14.32
C TYR A 197 13.84 6.21 13.75
N MET A 198 13.92 6.39 12.43
CA MET A 198 13.12 7.36 11.71
C MET A 198 12.60 6.77 10.41
N ALA A 199 11.33 7.04 10.11
CA ALA A 199 10.71 6.80 8.81
C ALA A 199 10.08 8.09 8.28
N VAL A 200 10.33 8.38 7.01
CA VAL A 200 9.85 9.59 6.33
C VAL A 200 9.35 9.25 4.93
N ILE A 201 8.50 10.11 4.40
CA ILE A 201 8.34 10.26 2.94
C ILE A 201 9.31 11.32 2.47
N GLY A 202 10.11 10.97 1.47
CA GLY A 202 11.11 11.88 0.96
C GLY A 202 11.84 11.35 -0.25
N GLN A 203 12.89 12.09 -0.59
CA GLN A 203 13.71 11.83 -1.75
C GLN A 203 15.19 11.76 -1.39
N VAL A 204 15.89 10.75 -1.90
CA VAL A 204 17.35 10.63 -1.79
C VAL A 204 18.01 11.08 -3.09
N ARG A 205 18.84 12.13 -3.03
CA ARG A 205 19.68 12.59 -4.15
C ARG A 205 21.10 12.86 -3.66
N ARG A 206 22.09 12.26 -4.33
CA ARG A 206 23.54 12.49 -4.07
C ARG A 206 23.92 12.36 -2.57
N GLY A 207 23.35 11.39 -1.86
CA GLY A 207 23.64 11.15 -0.43
C GLY A 207 22.87 12.05 0.54
N THR A 208 21.95 12.88 0.07
CA THR A 208 21.08 13.71 0.90
C THR A 208 19.64 13.20 0.81
N LEU A 209 19.02 12.97 1.95
CA LEU A 209 17.58 12.74 2.12
C LEU A 209 16.89 14.08 2.34
N THR A 210 16.05 14.50 1.40
CA THR A 210 15.07 15.56 1.63
C THR A 210 13.79 14.90 2.13
N ALA A 211 13.50 15.08 3.42
CA ALA A 211 12.31 14.54 4.08
C ALA A 211 11.16 15.56 3.97
N ASN A 212 10.05 15.12 3.36
CA ASN A 212 8.86 15.92 3.16
C ASN A 212 7.82 15.70 4.24
N THR A 213 7.76 14.49 4.79
CA THR A 213 6.81 14.11 5.83
C THR A 213 7.49 13.16 6.80
N LEU A 214 7.51 13.51 8.08
CA LEU A 214 7.91 12.61 9.15
C LEU A 214 6.75 11.66 9.45
N LEU A 215 6.98 10.35 9.34
CA LEU A 215 5.96 9.32 9.61
C LEU A 215 6.13 8.69 10.99
N MET A 216 7.38 8.40 11.35
CA MET A 216 7.74 7.78 12.62
C MET A 216 9.09 8.31 13.10
N LEU A 217 9.17 8.51 14.40
CA LEU A 217 10.38 8.89 15.12
C LEU A 217 10.32 8.26 16.51
N THR A 218 11.17 7.27 16.79
CA THR A 218 11.11 6.48 18.03
C THR A 218 12.43 5.78 18.34
N ASP A 219 12.71 5.48 19.60
CA ASP A 219 13.84 4.66 20.07
C ASP A 219 13.50 3.16 20.17
N ASN A 220 12.23 2.78 20.04
CA ASN A 220 11.77 1.43 20.35
C ASN A 220 11.61 0.50 19.14
N GLN A 221 12.11 0.91 17.97
CA GLN A 221 11.99 0.12 16.74
C GLN A 221 13.18 -0.83 16.61
N PRO A 222 13.02 -2.16 16.75
CA PRO A 222 14.16 -3.08 16.77
C PRO A 222 14.74 -3.38 15.37
N ALA A 223 13.96 -3.14 14.31
CA ALA A 223 14.33 -3.50 12.95
C ALA A 223 13.60 -2.64 11.92
N CYS A 224 14.15 -2.57 10.71
CA CYS A 224 13.49 -1.94 9.57
C CYS A 224 12.11 -2.56 9.31
N LEU A 225 11.16 -1.71 8.92
CA LEU A 225 9.82 -2.14 8.54
C LEU A 225 9.87 -2.88 7.20
N SER A 226 9.21 -4.03 7.16
CA SER A 226 8.99 -4.84 5.97
C SER A 226 7.51 -4.92 5.63
N ALA A 227 7.24 -5.11 4.33
CA ALA A 227 5.90 -5.42 3.86
C ALA A 227 5.35 -6.63 4.63
N PRO A 228 4.16 -6.55 5.22
CA PRO A 228 3.54 -7.74 5.79
C PRO A 228 3.21 -8.75 4.68
N VAL A 229 3.26 -10.03 5.05
CA VAL A 229 2.93 -11.15 4.17
C VAL A 229 1.92 -12.00 4.91
N LEU A 230 0.63 -11.77 4.65
CA LEU A 230 -0.47 -12.47 5.32
C LEU A 230 -1.17 -13.45 4.38
N LEU A 231 -1.15 -13.12 3.09
CA LEU A 231 -1.66 -13.95 2.01
C LEU A 231 -0.50 -14.78 1.47
N THR A 232 -0.50 -16.08 1.77
CA THR A 232 0.41 -17.01 1.12
C THR A 232 -0.03 -17.25 -0.33
N ASN A 233 0.89 -17.72 -1.16
CA ASN A 233 0.58 -18.21 -2.51
C ASN A 233 -0.02 -19.61 -2.45
#